data_AF-A0A2N3UAE5-F1
#
_entry.id   AF-A0A2N3UAE5-F1
#
_cell.length_a   1.000
_cell.length_b   1.000
_cell.length_c   1.000
_cell.angle_alpha   90.00
_cell.angle_beta   90.00
_cell.angle_gamma   90.00
#
_symmetry.space_group_name_H-M   'P 1'
#
loop_
_entity.id
_entity.type
_entity.pdbx_description
1 polymer ?
#
loop_
_entity_poly.entity_id
_entity_poly.type
_entity_poly.pdbx_seq_one_letter_code
_entity_poly.pdbx_strand_id
1 'polypeptide(L)'
;MNEDLRIEIMERVSNFAFGESLKQWTKEFALRCIRLFRALPKQADAYIFGKQLLRSAISVAANYRAACRARSNAEFVAKIGIALEEADESLFWIERWKNPK
;
A
#
# COMPACT_ATOMS: atom_id res chain seq x y z
N MET A 1 34.55 -3.35 -17.82
CA MET A 1 33.56 -3.26 -16.73
C MET A 1 33.81 -4.45 -15.81
N ASN A 2 34.14 -4.21 -14.54
CA ASN A 2 34.42 -5.27 -13.55
C ASN A 2 33.12 -5.94 -13.05
N GLU A 3 33.26 -7.11 -12.44
CA GLU A 3 32.17 -7.93 -11.90
C GLU A 3 31.34 -7.14 -10.86
N ASP A 4 32.00 -6.40 -9.98
CA ASP A 4 31.34 -5.61 -8.92
C ASP A 4 30.38 -4.55 -9.50
N LEU A 5 30.81 -3.83 -10.54
CA LEU A 5 29.95 -2.84 -11.19
C LEU A 5 28.76 -3.49 -11.91
N ARG A 6 28.93 -4.72 -12.43
CA ARG A 6 27.82 -5.48 -13.02
C ARG A 6 26.80 -5.88 -11.96
N ILE A 7 27.26 -6.38 -10.81
CA ILE A 7 26.39 -6.76 -9.68
C ILE A 7 25.61 -5.53 -9.19
N GLU A 8 26.27 -4.41 -8.96
CA GLU A 8 25.63 -3.18 -8.50
C GLU A 8 24.57 -2.67 -9.50
N ILE A 9 24.86 -2.72 -10.80
CA ILE A 9 23.89 -2.35 -11.84
C ILE A 9 22.67 -3.29 -11.80
N MET A 10 22.89 -4.60 -11.68
CA MET A 10 21.80 -5.59 -11.63
C MET A 10 20.93 -5.40 -10.38
N GLU A 11 21.53 -5.12 -9.22
CA GLU A 11 20.81 -4.80 -7.98
C GLU A 11 19.97 -3.53 -8.12
N ARG A 12 20.52 -2.47 -8.72
CA ARG A 12 19.76 -1.22 -8.96
C ARG A 12 18.59 -1.43 -9.91
N VAL A 13 18.78 -2.19 -10.99
CA VAL A 13 17.71 -2.53 -11.94
C VAL A 13 16.61 -3.33 -11.24
N SER A 14 16.98 -4.29 -10.39
CA SER A 14 16.05 -5.06 -9.56
C SER A 14 15.26 -4.18 -8.59
N ASN A 15 15.94 -3.27 -7.87
CA ASN A 15 15.31 -2.37 -6.91
C ASN A 15 14.33 -1.39 -7.58
N PHE A 16 14.67 -0.87 -8.76
CA PHE A 16 13.77 -0.02 -9.54
C PHE A 16 12.52 -0.80 -9.98
N ALA A 17 12.71 -2.02 -10.52
CA ALA A 17 11.61 -2.89 -10.94
C ALA A 17 10.69 -3.27 -9.76
N PHE A 18 11.26 -3.53 -8.59
CA PHE A 18 10.52 -3.77 -7.35
C PHE A 18 9.70 -2.54 -6.95
N GLY A 19 10.27 -1.33 -7.00
CA GLY A 19 9.56 -0.10 -6.68
C GLY A 19 8.34 0.15 -7.59
N GLU A 20 8.49 -0.03 -8.90
CA GLU A 20 7.35 0.08 -9.83
C GLU A 20 6.31 -1.04 -9.62
N SER A 21 6.76 -2.25 -9.26
CA SER A 21 5.84 -3.34 -8.88
C SER A 21 5.02 -2.97 -7.64
N LEU A 22 5.66 -2.44 -6.60
CA LEU A 22 5.01 -2.02 -5.36
C LEU A 22 3.99 -0.89 -5.60
N LYS A 23 4.29 0.05 -6.51
CA LYS A 23 3.36 1.09 -6.96
C LYS A 23 2.10 0.51 -7.61
N GLN A 24 2.27 -0.53 -8.42
CA GLN A 24 1.15 -1.22 -9.06
C GLN A 24 0.36 -2.07 -8.06
N TRP A 25 1.04 -2.78 -7.16
CA TRP A 25 0.39 -3.61 -6.13
C TRP A 25 -0.46 -2.78 -5.17
N THR A 26 0.06 -1.66 -4.68
CA THR A 26 -0.69 -0.77 -3.77
C THR A 26 -1.92 -0.17 -4.45
N LYS A 27 -1.81 0.19 -5.74
CA LYS A 27 -2.96 0.61 -6.56
C LYS A 27 -4.01 -0.50 -6.69
N GLU A 28 -3.60 -1.70 -7.06
CA GLU A 28 -4.52 -2.84 -7.19
C GLU A 28 -5.17 -3.21 -5.86
N PHE A 29 -4.43 -3.12 -4.75
CA PHE A 29 -4.97 -3.28 -3.40
C PHE A 29 -6.10 -2.29 -3.12
N ALA A 30 -5.89 -0.99 -3.36
CA ALA A 30 -6.93 0.02 -3.21
C ALA A 30 -8.17 -0.26 -4.08
N LEU A 31 -7.97 -0.66 -5.34
CA LEU A 31 -9.07 -1.03 -6.25
C LEU A 31 -9.85 -2.26 -5.76
N ARG A 32 -9.18 -3.24 -5.17
CA ARG A 32 -9.83 -4.41 -4.56
C ARG A 32 -10.68 -4.01 -3.36
N CYS A 33 -10.18 -3.11 -2.50
CA CYS A 33 -10.94 -2.58 -1.36
C CYS A 33 -12.16 -1.76 -1.81
N ILE A 34 -12.06 -0.99 -2.90
CA ILE A 34 -13.22 -0.31 -3.52
C ILE A 34 -14.28 -1.32 -3.96
N ARG A 35 -13.87 -2.41 -4.63
CA ARG A 35 -14.78 -3.47 -5.07
C ARG A 35 -15.44 -4.17 -3.88
N LEU A 36 -14.67 -4.48 -2.84
CA LEU A 36 -15.19 -5.05 -1.59
C LEU A 36 -16.23 -4.12 -0.96
N PHE A 37 -15.91 -2.84 -0.77
CA PHE A 37 -16.82 -1.85 -0.20
C PHE A 37 -18.17 -1.77 -0.93
N ARG A 38 -18.13 -1.80 -2.28
CA ARG A 38 -19.34 -1.78 -3.11
C ARG A 38 -20.19 -3.04 -2.95
N ALA A 39 -19.57 -4.17 -2.63
CA ALA A 39 -20.21 -5.47 -2.45
C ALA A 39 -20.70 -5.73 -1.01
N LEU A 40 -20.36 -4.87 -0.04
CA LEU A 40 -20.81 -5.02 1.35
C LEU A 40 -22.35 -4.90 1.46
N PRO A 41 -22.97 -5.61 2.42
CA PRO A 41 -24.40 -5.49 2.68
C PRO A 41 -24.77 -4.05 3.09
N LYS A 42 -26.01 -3.65 2.81
CA LYS A 42 -26.52 -2.29 3.10
C LYS A 42 -26.92 -2.14 4.58
N GLN A 43 -25.99 -2.50 5.47
CA GLN A 43 -26.12 -2.38 6.92
C GLN A 43 -25.19 -1.27 7.42
N ALA A 44 -25.57 -0.58 8.50
CA ALA A 44 -24.85 0.59 8.98
C ALA A 44 -23.43 0.26 9.45
N ASP A 45 -23.26 -0.85 10.16
CA ASP A 45 -22.00 -1.40 10.63
C ASP A 45 -21.07 -1.77 9.47
N ALA A 46 -21.57 -2.51 8.48
CA ALA A 46 -20.82 -2.87 7.27
C ALA A 46 -20.40 -1.62 6.49
N TYR A 47 -21.24 -0.59 6.43
CA TYR A 47 -20.89 0.68 5.79
C TYR A 47 -19.79 1.45 6.55
N ILE A 48 -19.86 1.50 7.88
CA ILE A 48 -18.84 2.14 8.72
C ILE A 48 -17.51 1.40 8.58
N PHE A 49 -17.53 0.07 8.76
CA PHE A 49 -16.38 -0.80 8.57
C PHE A 49 -15.74 -0.60 7.20
N GLY A 50 -16.56 -0.70 6.16
CA GLY A 50 -16.11 -0.60 4.79
C GLY A 50 -15.51 0.77 4.47
N LYS A 51 -16.03 1.85 5.06
CA LYS A 51 -15.43 3.18 4.93
C LYS A 51 -14.06 3.28 5.59
N GLN A 52 -13.86 2.68 6.76
CA GLN A 52 -12.55 2.71 7.42
C GLN A 52 -11.51 1.97 6.60
N LEU A 53 -11.82 0.73 6.19
CA LEU A 53 -10.95 -0.06 5.30
C LEU A 53 -10.67 0.67 3.98
N LEU A 54 -11.68 1.31 3.39
CA LEU A 54 -11.51 2.03 2.13
C LEU A 54 -10.53 3.20 2.27
N ARG A 55 -10.60 3.94 3.38
CA ARG A 55 -9.74 5.09 3.65
C ARG A 55 -8.29 4.65 3.82
N SER A 56 -8.04 3.68 4.70
CA SER A 56 -6.67 3.22 4.96
C SER A 56 -6.05 2.57 3.71
N ALA A 57 -6.79 1.73 2.98
CA ALA A 57 -6.29 1.10 1.77
C ALA A 57 -5.95 2.09 0.64
N ILE A 58 -6.73 3.17 0.47
CA ILE A 58 -6.39 4.24 -0.48
C ILE A 58 -5.17 5.03 0.02
N SER A 59 -5.05 5.24 1.32
CA SER A 59 -3.92 5.94 1.95
C SER A 59 -2.59 5.21 1.72
N VAL A 60 -2.57 3.87 1.74
CA VAL A 60 -1.39 3.07 1.37
C VAL A 60 -0.86 3.46 -0.02
N ALA A 61 -1.73 3.44 -1.03
CA ALA A 61 -1.35 3.77 -2.41
C ALA A 61 -0.96 5.24 -2.57
N ALA A 62 -1.66 6.15 -1.88
CA ALA A 62 -1.36 7.58 -1.92
C ALA A 62 0.01 7.90 -1.30
N ASN A 63 0.30 7.36 -0.12
CA ASN A 63 1.55 7.60 0.60
C ASN A 63 2.74 6.94 -0.10
N TYR A 64 2.58 5.74 -0.67
CA TYR A 64 3.63 5.14 -1.48
C TYR A 64 3.96 5.99 -2.72
N ARG A 65 2.94 6.49 -3.44
CA ARG A 65 3.14 7.42 -4.57
C ARG A 65 3.78 8.75 -4.16
N ALA A 66 3.55 9.20 -2.93
CA ALA A 66 4.23 10.37 -2.38
C ALA A 66 5.68 10.07 -2.04
N ALA A 67 5.98 8.90 -1.46
CA ALA A 67 7.34 8.43 -1.20
C ALA A 67 8.18 8.39 -2.49
N CYS A 68 7.63 7.89 -3.60
CA CYS A 68 8.30 7.91 -4.91
C CYS A 68 8.67 9.31 -5.43
N ARG A 69 8.15 10.38 -4.82
CA ARG A 69 8.45 11.79 -5.14
C ARG A 69 9.17 12.52 -4.00
N ALA A 70 9.67 11.80 -3.02
CA ALA A 70 10.40 12.38 -1.90
C ALA A 70 11.63 13.15 -2.40
N ARG A 71 11.91 14.29 -1.77
CA ARG A 71 13.06 15.16 -2.08
C ARG A 71 14.30 14.83 -1.24
N SER A 72 14.18 13.90 -0.30
CA SER A 72 15.28 13.41 0.53
C SER A 72 15.02 11.98 1.01
N ASN A 73 16.08 11.30 1.45
CA ASN A 73 15.97 9.96 2.05
C ASN A 73 15.10 9.98 3.33
N ALA A 74 15.21 11.03 4.14
CA ALA A 74 14.39 11.17 5.36
C ALA A 74 12.90 11.31 5.02
N GLU A 75 12.56 12.11 4.00
CA GLU A 75 11.18 12.23 3.52
C GLU A 75 10.67 10.91 2.93
N PHE A 76 11.51 10.19 2.19
CA PHE A 76 11.17 8.86 1.65
C PHE A 76 10.81 7.88 2.77
N VAL A 77 11.69 7.75 3.77
CA VAL A 77 11.49 6.84 4.92
C VAL A 77 10.23 7.21 5.69
N ALA A 78 9.99 8.50 5.96
CA ALA A 78 8.79 8.95 6.65
C ALA A 78 7.50 8.59 5.87
N LYS A 79 7.48 8.79 4.55
CA LYS A 79 6.31 8.47 3.71
C LYS A 79 6.06 6.96 3.56
N ILE A 80 7.12 6.16 3.48
CA ILE A 80 7.01 4.69 3.53
C ILE A 80 6.48 4.24 4.90
N GLY A 81 6.94 4.84 5.99
CA GLY A 81 6.44 4.56 7.34
C GLY A 81 4.92 4.77 7.44
N ILE A 82 4.41 5.90 6.94
CA ILE A 82 2.96 6.15 6.89
C ILE A 82 2.25 5.12 6.01
N ALA A 83 2.79 4.76 4.85
CA ALA A 83 2.19 3.74 4.00
C ALA A 83 2.13 2.36 4.68
N LEU A 84 3.10 2.04 5.54
CA LEU A 84 3.13 0.82 6.34
C LEU A 84 2.07 0.85 7.45
N GLU A 85 1.94 1.95 8.20
CA GLU A 85 0.91 2.13 9.23
C GLU A 85 -0.50 1.94 8.64
N GLU A 86 -0.76 2.53 7.48
CA GLU A 86 -2.05 2.42 6.78
C GLU A 86 -2.31 0.99 6.25
N ALA A 87 -1.25 0.26 5.91
CA ALA A 87 -1.35 -1.13 5.47
C ALA A 87 -1.68 -2.04 6.65
N ASP A 88 -1.07 -1.81 7.81
CA ASP A 88 -1.36 -2.51 9.06
C ASP A 88 -2.82 -2.24 9.50
N GLU A 89 -3.26 -0.98 9.45
CA GLU A 89 -4.66 -0.64 9.75
C GLU A 89 -5.63 -1.33 8.77
N SER A 90 -5.29 -1.36 7.48
CA SER A 90 -6.10 -2.08 6.49
C SER A 90 -6.21 -3.58 6.81
N LEU A 91 -5.11 -4.20 7.24
CA LEU A 91 -5.10 -5.61 7.66
C LEU A 91 -5.99 -5.81 8.89
N PHE A 92 -5.87 -4.96 9.91
CA PHE A 92 -6.72 -4.97 11.09
C PHE A 92 -8.20 -5.01 10.72
N TRP A 93 -8.65 -4.13 9.82
CA TRP A 93 -10.04 -4.12 9.37
C TRP A 93 -10.40 -5.45 8.68
N ILE A 94 -9.60 -5.93 7.73
CA ILE A 94 -9.86 -7.20 7.02
C ILE A 94 -9.99 -8.39 7.98
N GLU A 95 -9.14 -8.47 9.01
CA GLU A 95 -9.19 -9.51 10.02
C GLU A 95 -10.46 -9.44 10.87
N ARG A 96 -10.87 -8.23 11.28
CA ARG A 96 -12.11 -8.04 12.06
C ARG A 96 -13.36 -8.40 11.26
N TRP A 97 -13.39 -8.15 9.95
CA TRP A 97 -14.53 -8.53 9.11
C TRP A 97 -14.69 -10.04 8.94
N LYS A 98 -13.59 -10.80 8.90
CA LYS A 98 -13.64 -12.27 8.74
C LYS A 98 -14.17 -12.99 9.98
N ASN A 99 -14.12 -12.34 11.14
CA ASN A 99 -14.58 -12.89 12.42
C ASN A 99 -15.60 -11.95 13.08
N PRO A 100 -16.82 -11.83 12.53
CA PRO A 100 -17.91 -11.17 13.24
C PRO A 100 -18.26 -12.04 14.45
N LYS A 101 -17.91 -11.60 15.65
CA LYS A 101 -18.51 -12.17 16.87
C LYS A 101 -19.95 -11.72 16.99
#